data_AF-A0A1I0A9D0-F1
#
_entry.id   AF-A0A1I0A9D0-F1
#
_cell.length_a   1.000
_cell.length_b   1.000
_cell.length_c   1.000
_cell.angle_alpha   90.00
_cell.angle_beta   90.00
_cell.angle_gamma   90.00
#
_symmetry.space_group_name_H-M   'P 1'
#
loop_
_entity.id
_entity.type
_entity.pdbx_description
1 polymer ?
#
loop_
_entity_poly.entity_id
_entity_poly.type
_entity_poly.pdbx_seq_one_letter_code
_entity_poly.pdbx_strand_id
1 'polypeptide(L)'
;MIDKVLFWIFFLIFLLINTYFYGLFFKNINFIPDHWETSSSFTIIIVLLYFLAVIPFTAYLSERVLQFCQNQRFMNRRILIATLIMIPIMFVSLKLYNEYKEKGLVEAMDYDEDSFEMFIFYPGQNIEWRTTNQDHVDELMDFLSQYDVKRMKQRDWDSDVSNERGVSFDIVNSDRPIMAYIMEERLRINTEYYSLVNGSIDIDWIINFIEENQR
;
A
#
# COMPACT_ATOMS: atom_id res chain seq x y z
N MET A 1 27.43 16.07 27.28
CA MET A 1 26.67 14.79 27.32
C MET A 1 25.33 14.94 26.61
N ILE A 2 24.55 15.98 26.93
CA ILE A 2 23.23 16.27 26.32
C ILE A 2 23.32 16.43 24.79
N ASP A 3 24.32 17.13 24.25
CA ASP A 3 24.45 17.34 22.80
C ASP A 3 24.67 16.04 22.02
N LYS A 4 25.39 15.07 22.61
CA LYS A 4 25.57 13.74 22.01
C LYS A 4 24.25 12.98 21.96
N VAL A 5 23.44 13.06 23.00
CA VAL A 5 22.11 12.43 23.04
C VAL A 5 21.20 13.08 22.00
N LEU A 6 21.19 14.40 21.90
CA LEU A 6 20.39 15.13 20.92
C LEU A 6 20.80 14.81 19.48
N PHE A 7 22.11 14.73 19.21
CA PHE A 7 22.60 14.29 17.91
C PHE A 7 22.02 12.94 17.51
N TRP A 8 22.08 11.93 18.41
CA TRP A 8 21.56 10.60 18.12
C TRP A 8 20.04 10.56 17.94
N ILE A 9 19.30 11.38 18.69
CA ILE A 9 17.84 11.53 18.49
C ILE A 9 17.56 12.07 17.08
N PHE A 10 18.21 13.17 16.69
CA PHE A 10 18.05 13.74 15.35
C PHE A 10 18.49 12.77 14.26
N PHE A 11 19.60 12.08 14.48
CA PHE A 11 20.11 11.07 13.57
C PHE A 11 19.12 9.96 13.33
N LEU A 12 18.54 9.37 14.39
CA LEU A 12 17.56 8.30 14.25
C LEU A 12 16.29 8.77 13.53
N ILE A 13 15.79 9.96 13.87
CA ILE A 13 14.57 10.51 13.25
C ILE A 13 14.82 10.81 11.77
N PHE A 14 15.90 11.50 11.44
CA PHE A 14 16.25 11.78 10.04
C PHE A 14 16.61 10.52 9.28
N LEU A 15 17.20 9.51 9.93
CA LEU A 15 17.46 8.23 9.28
C LEU A 15 16.14 7.61 8.85
N LEU A 16 15.16 7.48 9.75
CA LEU A 16 13.83 6.93 9.42
C LEU A 16 13.16 7.69 8.26
N ILE A 17 13.19 9.02 8.31
CA ILE A 17 12.60 9.88 7.27
C ILE A 17 13.34 9.69 5.93
N ASN A 18 14.66 9.75 5.93
CA ASN A 18 15.45 9.60 4.72
C ASN A 18 15.38 8.18 4.16
N THR A 19 15.29 7.13 4.99
CA THR A 19 15.04 5.75 4.55
C THR A 19 13.70 5.64 3.84
N TYR A 20 12.66 6.26 4.40
CA TYR A 20 11.34 6.27 3.78
C TYR A 20 11.36 6.97 2.41
N PHE A 21 11.95 8.17 2.33
CA PHE A 21 12.09 8.88 1.05
C PHE A 21 12.97 8.16 0.06
N TYR A 22 14.04 7.51 0.53
CA TYR A 22 14.89 6.67 -0.29
C TYR A 22 14.09 5.52 -0.91
N GLY A 23 13.29 4.81 -0.12
CA GLY A 23 12.41 3.75 -0.62
C GLY A 23 11.38 4.26 -1.64
N LEU A 24 10.76 5.42 -1.38
CA LEU A 24 9.83 6.04 -2.33
C LEU A 24 10.52 6.46 -3.63
N PHE A 25 11.71 7.04 -3.55
CA PHE A 25 12.49 7.47 -4.71
C PHE A 25 12.75 6.28 -5.64
N PHE A 26 13.24 5.15 -5.10
CA PHE A 26 13.49 3.96 -5.91
C PHE A 26 12.21 3.30 -6.43
N LYS A 27 11.11 3.31 -5.64
CA LYS A 27 9.82 2.78 -6.10
C LYS A 27 9.22 3.58 -7.25
N ASN A 28 9.43 4.89 -7.30
CA ASN A 28 8.81 5.79 -8.28
C ASN A 28 9.71 6.12 -9.48
N ILE A 29 10.96 5.64 -9.51
CA ILE A 29 11.80 5.78 -10.70
C ILE A 29 11.33 4.73 -11.72
N ASN A 30 10.40 5.14 -12.59
CA ASN A 30 9.98 4.41 -13.81
C ASN A 30 11.11 4.26 -14.85
N PHE A 31 12.36 4.56 -14.49
CA PHE A 31 13.51 4.52 -15.38
C PHE A 31 14.29 3.20 -15.30
N ILE A 32 13.94 2.33 -14.35
CA ILE A 32 14.58 1.02 -14.21
C ILE A 32 13.72 0.02 -15.01
N PRO A 33 14.23 -0.55 -16.10
CA PRO A 33 13.46 -1.53 -16.86
C PRO A 33 13.13 -2.75 -15.99
N ASP A 34 11.94 -3.32 -16.10
CA ASP A 34 11.44 -4.42 -15.22
C ASP A 34 12.39 -5.63 -15.09
N HIS A 35 13.24 -5.86 -16.11
CA HIS A 35 14.24 -6.93 -16.10
C HIS A 35 15.47 -6.64 -15.22
N TRP A 36 15.64 -5.41 -14.73
CA TRP A 36 16.75 -5.01 -13.83
C TRP A 36 16.37 -5.17 -12.36
N GLU A 37 15.09 -5.09 -12.01
CA GLU A 37 14.60 -5.26 -10.63
C GLU A 37 14.91 -6.64 -10.05
N THR A 38 15.04 -7.66 -10.90
CA THR A 38 15.34 -9.04 -10.47
C THR A 38 16.84 -9.37 -10.46
N SER A 39 17.71 -8.46 -10.91
CA SER A 39 19.15 -8.71 -10.93
C SER A 39 19.78 -8.44 -9.55
N SER A 40 20.42 -9.46 -8.97
CA SER A 40 21.07 -9.38 -7.65
C SER A 40 22.10 -8.24 -7.56
N SER A 41 22.75 -7.91 -8.68
CA SER A 41 23.72 -6.82 -8.79
C SER A 41 23.11 -5.43 -8.59
N PHE A 42 21.88 -5.20 -9.06
CA PHE A 42 21.22 -3.90 -8.93
C PHE A 42 20.82 -3.62 -7.48
N THR A 43 20.31 -4.64 -6.77
CA THR A 43 20.03 -4.56 -5.33
C THR A 43 21.28 -4.20 -4.53
N ILE A 44 22.45 -4.77 -4.87
CA ILE A 44 23.72 -4.42 -4.21
C ILE A 44 24.07 -2.95 -4.40
N ILE A 45 23.88 -2.41 -5.60
CA ILE A 45 24.16 -0.99 -5.91
C ILE A 45 23.24 -0.07 -5.11
N ILE A 46 21.94 -0.39 -5.03
CA ILE A 46 20.98 0.35 -4.20
C ILE A 46 21.44 0.34 -2.74
N VAL A 47 21.71 -0.84 -2.17
CA VAL A 47 22.17 -0.94 -0.79
C VAL A 47 23.46 -0.13 -0.57
N LEU A 48 24.42 -0.18 -1.48
CA LEU A 48 25.65 0.62 -1.39
C LEU A 48 25.37 2.13 -1.42
N LEU A 49 24.50 2.60 -2.32
CA LEU A 49 24.09 4.01 -2.38
C LEU A 49 23.43 4.47 -1.08
N TYR A 50 22.64 3.61 -0.44
CA TYR A 50 22.07 3.90 0.86
C TYR A 50 23.16 4.17 1.93
N PHE A 51 24.18 3.30 2.02
CA PHE A 51 25.26 3.48 2.98
C PHE A 51 26.17 4.69 2.64
N LEU A 52 26.39 4.98 1.36
CA LEU A 52 27.31 6.03 0.92
C LEU A 52 26.66 7.43 0.86
N ALA A 53 25.37 7.52 0.59
CA ALA A 53 24.67 8.79 0.46
C ALA A 53 23.75 9.06 1.64
N VAL A 54 22.84 8.14 1.97
CA VAL A 54 21.76 8.39 2.94
C VAL A 54 22.30 8.55 4.35
N ILE A 55 23.19 7.65 4.79
CA ILE A 55 23.74 7.70 6.15
C ILE A 55 24.59 8.97 6.39
N PRO A 56 25.58 9.32 5.53
CA PRO A 56 26.38 10.53 5.72
C PRO A 56 25.54 11.81 5.63
N PHE A 57 24.58 11.85 4.70
CA PHE A 57 23.66 12.98 4.58
C PHE A 57 22.80 13.15 5.84
N THR A 58 22.30 12.04 6.40
CA THR A 58 21.56 12.03 7.66
C THR A 58 22.41 12.54 8.83
N ALA A 59 23.66 12.10 8.94
CA ALA A 59 24.60 12.58 9.94
C ALA A 59 24.84 14.10 9.80
N TYR A 60 25.06 14.57 8.57
CA TYR A 60 25.23 15.99 8.27
C TYR A 60 24.01 16.82 8.67
N LEU A 61 22.79 16.41 8.30
CA LEU A 61 21.56 17.09 8.70
C LEU A 61 21.40 17.15 10.22
N SER A 62 21.70 16.05 10.90
CA SER A 62 21.62 15.95 12.36
C SER A 62 22.56 16.93 13.04
N GLU A 63 23.79 17.07 12.53
CA GLU A 63 24.77 18.04 13.01
C GLU A 63 24.31 19.49 12.74
N ARG A 64 23.80 19.78 11.54
CA ARG A 64 23.32 21.13 11.20
C ARG A 64 22.15 21.56 12.05
N VAL A 65 21.19 20.67 12.30
CA VAL A 65 20.06 20.94 13.19
C VAL A 65 20.54 21.12 14.62
N LEU A 66 21.48 20.30 15.10
CA LEU A 66 22.07 20.49 16.43
C LEU A 66 22.77 21.85 16.57
N GLN A 67 23.59 22.25 15.60
CA GLN A 67 24.24 23.56 15.58
C GLN A 67 23.20 24.69 15.57
N PHE A 68 22.13 24.55 14.79
CA PHE A 68 21.02 25.50 14.77
C PHE A 68 20.31 25.60 16.13
N CYS A 69 20.04 24.45 16.79
CA CYS A 69 19.43 24.40 18.13
C CYS A 69 20.30 25.07 19.20
N GLN A 70 21.63 25.02 19.04
CA GLN A 70 22.57 25.66 19.95
C GLN A 70 22.65 27.18 19.70
N ASN A 71 22.60 27.59 18.44
CA ASN A 71 22.72 28.99 18.03
C ASN A 71 21.44 29.80 18.25
N GLN A 72 20.27 29.17 18.12
CA GLN A 72 19.01 29.83 18.44
C GLN A 72 18.79 29.89 19.95
N ARG A 73 19.03 31.08 20.53
CA ARG A 73 18.74 31.42 21.93
C ARG A 73 17.25 31.47 22.30
N PHE A 74 16.34 31.37 21.32
CA PHE A 74 14.95 31.83 21.46
C PHE A 74 13.88 30.72 21.56
N MET A 75 14.13 29.50 21.10
CA MET A 75 13.18 28.41 21.31
C MET A 75 13.59 27.59 22.54
N ASN A 76 12.66 27.44 23.48
CA ASN A 76 12.81 26.55 24.60
C ASN A 76 13.13 25.16 24.04
N ARG A 77 14.35 24.65 24.26
CA ARG A 77 14.88 23.42 23.60
C ARG A 77 13.91 22.25 23.69
N ARG A 78 13.11 22.20 24.76
CA ARG A 78 12.03 21.24 24.97
C ARG A 78 10.95 21.28 23.89
N ILE A 79 10.52 22.46 23.46
CA ILE A 79 9.49 22.65 22.42
C ILE A 79 10.01 22.13 21.08
N LEU A 80 11.24 22.48 20.72
CA LEU A 80 11.82 22.05 19.44
C LEU A 80 11.96 20.53 19.34
N ILE A 81 12.45 19.89 20.41
CA ILE A 81 12.53 18.41 20.50
C ILE A 81 11.12 17.80 20.42
N ALA A 82 10.15 18.37 21.15
CA ALA A 82 8.77 17.89 21.12
C ALA A 82 8.16 17.98 19.71
N THR A 83 8.34 19.09 19.00
CA THR A 83 7.85 19.25 17.62
C THR A 83 8.49 18.23 16.68
N LEU A 84 9.79 18.01 16.79
CA LEU A 84 10.52 17.10 15.90
C LEU A 84 10.16 15.62 16.14
N ILE A 85 9.78 15.25 17.36
CA ILE A 85 9.21 13.93 17.68
C ILE A 85 7.74 13.83 17.26
N MET A 86 6.97 14.91 17.37
CA MET A 86 5.54 14.91 17.07
C MET A 86 5.26 14.70 15.58
N ILE A 87 6.08 15.27 14.69
CA ILE A 87 5.93 15.12 13.23
C ILE A 87 5.89 13.65 12.79
N PRO A 88 6.91 12.80 13.06
CA PRO A 88 6.88 11.40 12.63
C PRO A 88 5.74 10.61 13.28
N ILE A 89 5.42 10.89 14.56
CA ILE A 89 4.26 10.26 15.22
C ILE A 89 2.97 10.60 14.49
N MET A 90 2.78 11.87 14.12
CA MET A 90 1.61 12.33 13.37
C MET A 90 1.54 11.66 11.99
N PHE A 91 2.65 11.58 11.26
CA PHE A 91 2.70 10.90 9.96
C PHE A 91 2.36 9.41 10.06
N VAL A 92 2.95 8.70 11.02
CA VAL A 92 2.65 7.27 11.26
C VAL A 92 1.19 7.09 11.67
N SER A 93 0.66 7.97 12.52
CA SER A 93 -0.73 7.91 12.97
C SER A 93 -1.71 8.15 11.82
N LEU A 94 -1.44 9.12 10.94
CA LEU A 94 -2.24 9.37 9.75
C LEU A 94 -2.19 8.20 8.77
N LYS A 95 -1.02 7.60 8.58
CA LYS A 95 -0.88 6.40 7.73
C LYS A 95 -1.70 5.24 8.28
N LEU A 96 -1.55 4.94 9.58
CA LEU A 96 -2.32 3.87 10.23
C LEU A 96 -3.82 4.18 10.20
N TYR A 97 -4.22 5.43 10.41
CA TYR A 97 -5.62 5.82 10.31
C TYR A 97 -6.15 5.58 8.89
N ASN A 98 -5.43 6.01 7.85
CA ASN A 98 -5.84 5.81 6.47
C ASN A 98 -5.83 4.34 6.03
N GLU A 99 -5.00 3.51 6.65
CA GLU A 99 -4.89 2.07 6.35
C GLU A 99 -6.03 1.25 6.97
N TYR A 100 -6.53 1.64 8.14
CA TYR A 100 -7.57 0.90 8.90
C TYR A 100 -8.92 1.62 8.97
N LYS A 101 -9.06 2.79 8.32
CA LYS A 101 -10.38 3.41 8.14
C LYS A 101 -11.23 2.54 7.23
N GLU A 102 -12.54 2.70 7.37
CA GLU A 102 -13.50 2.25 6.39
C GLU A 102 -13.30 3.03 5.08
N LYS A 103 -13.37 2.32 3.96
CA LYS A 103 -13.27 2.86 2.61
C LYS A 103 -14.11 2.01 1.66
N GLY A 104 -14.52 2.58 0.52
CA GLY A 104 -15.26 1.84 -0.50
C GLY A 104 -14.43 0.67 -1.03
N LEU A 105 -15.11 -0.41 -1.43
CA LEU A 105 -14.46 -1.61 -1.97
C LEU A 105 -13.64 -1.28 -3.23
N VAL A 106 -14.17 -0.46 -4.13
CA VAL A 106 -13.45 -0.02 -5.34
C VAL A 106 -12.20 0.82 -4.97
N GLU A 107 -12.30 1.72 -3.97
CA GLU A 107 -11.13 2.46 -3.43
C GLU A 107 -10.10 1.48 -2.84
N ALA A 108 -10.53 0.37 -2.24
CA ALA A 108 -9.65 -0.65 -1.70
C ALA A 108 -8.95 -1.50 -2.77
N MET A 109 -9.58 -1.66 -3.94
CA MET A 109 -9.02 -2.40 -5.07
C MET A 109 -7.96 -1.61 -5.83
N ASP A 110 -7.91 -0.28 -5.69
CA ASP A 110 -6.98 0.60 -6.43
C ASP A 110 -7.16 0.42 -7.96
N TYR A 111 -8.42 0.25 -8.40
CA TYR A 111 -8.75 0.10 -9.82
C TYR A 111 -8.55 1.40 -10.57
N ASP A 112 -7.75 1.32 -11.63
CA ASP A 112 -7.48 2.41 -12.55
C ASP A 112 -7.97 2.02 -13.95
N GLU A 113 -9.01 2.71 -14.40
CA GLU A 113 -9.66 2.53 -15.70
C GLU A 113 -8.69 2.81 -16.86
N ASP A 114 -7.82 3.80 -16.72
CA ASP A 114 -6.92 4.25 -17.79
C ASP A 114 -5.81 3.23 -18.11
N SER A 115 -5.51 2.32 -17.18
CA SER A 115 -4.48 1.29 -17.32
C SER A 115 -5.02 -0.12 -17.54
N PHE A 116 -6.33 -0.26 -17.79
CA PHE A 116 -6.98 -1.57 -17.98
C PHE A 116 -6.52 -2.28 -19.25
N GLU A 117 -6.15 -3.56 -19.12
CA GLU A 117 -5.77 -4.41 -20.26
C GLU A 117 -6.69 -5.62 -20.44
N MET A 118 -7.02 -6.31 -19.35
CA MET A 118 -7.80 -7.55 -19.39
C MET A 118 -8.46 -7.87 -18.05
N PHE A 119 -9.65 -8.46 -18.12
CA PHE A 119 -10.34 -9.07 -17.00
C PHE A 119 -10.34 -10.59 -17.15
N ILE A 120 -10.06 -11.31 -16.07
CA ILE A 120 -10.04 -12.77 -16.01
C ILE A 120 -10.87 -13.22 -14.82
N PHE A 121 -11.91 -14.01 -15.05
CA PHE A 121 -12.73 -14.58 -14.00
C PHE A 121 -12.50 -16.08 -13.84
N TYR A 122 -12.50 -16.54 -12.59
CA TYR A 122 -12.33 -17.93 -12.21
C TYR A 122 -13.60 -18.44 -11.48
N PRO A 123 -14.63 -18.93 -12.21
CA PRO A 123 -15.74 -19.68 -11.63
C PRO A 123 -15.26 -21.07 -11.24
N GLY A 124 -14.69 -21.18 -10.03
CA GLY A 124 -14.22 -22.47 -9.52
C GLY A 124 -13.15 -23.10 -10.42
N GLN A 125 -13.25 -24.42 -10.68
CA GLN A 125 -12.15 -25.22 -11.22
C GLN A 125 -12.06 -25.36 -12.75
N ASN A 126 -13.08 -24.99 -13.54
CA ASN A 126 -13.16 -25.57 -14.90
C ASN A 126 -13.37 -24.63 -16.09
N ILE A 127 -13.71 -23.34 -15.96
CA ILE A 127 -13.82 -22.46 -17.14
C ILE A 127 -13.44 -21.02 -16.81
N GLU A 128 -12.31 -20.52 -17.32
CA GLU A 128 -11.96 -19.10 -17.20
C GLU A 128 -12.74 -18.27 -18.23
N TRP A 129 -13.48 -17.25 -17.79
CA TRP A 129 -13.97 -16.20 -18.68
C TRP A 129 -12.93 -15.09 -18.75
N ARG A 130 -12.63 -14.60 -19.95
CA ARG A 130 -11.68 -13.51 -20.18
C ARG A 130 -12.29 -12.50 -21.11
N THR A 131 -12.11 -11.22 -20.80
CA THR A 131 -12.55 -10.13 -21.66
C THR A 131 -11.57 -8.98 -21.64
N THR A 132 -11.45 -8.28 -22.77
CA THR A 132 -10.74 -7.01 -22.89
C THR A 132 -11.72 -5.85 -23.04
N ASN A 133 -13.02 -6.11 -22.88
CA ASN A 133 -14.04 -5.07 -22.91
C ASN A 133 -14.17 -4.45 -21.52
N GLN A 134 -13.74 -3.19 -21.42
CA GLN A 134 -13.71 -2.42 -20.18
C GLN A 134 -15.12 -2.22 -19.60
N ASP A 135 -16.14 -2.08 -20.44
CA ASP A 135 -17.52 -1.84 -19.99
C ASP A 135 -18.01 -2.93 -19.02
N HIS A 136 -17.56 -4.18 -19.17
CA HIS A 136 -17.91 -5.26 -18.23
C HIS A 136 -17.24 -5.10 -16.86
N VAL A 137 -16.02 -4.57 -16.83
CA VAL A 137 -15.32 -4.29 -15.57
C VAL A 137 -15.95 -3.09 -14.90
N ASP A 138 -16.31 -2.07 -15.66
CA ASP A 138 -16.97 -0.87 -15.13
C ASP A 138 -18.33 -1.21 -14.49
N GLU A 139 -19.13 -2.11 -15.10
CA GLU A 139 -20.38 -2.59 -14.50
C GLU A 139 -20.15 -3.38 -13.21
N LEU A 140 -19.12 -4.24 -13.18
CA LEU A 140 -18.73 -4.94 -11.95
C LEU A 140 -18.26 -3.94 -10.87
N MET A 141 -17.49 -2.92 -11.24
CA MET A 141 -17.04 -1.89 -10.31
C MET A 141 -18.19 -1.05 -9.78
N ASP A 142 -19.17 -0.70 -10.60
CA ASP A 142 -20.36 0.02 -10.16
C ASP A 142 -21.15 -0.80 -9.13
N PHE A 143 -21.32 -2.10 -9.37
CA PHE A 143 -21.90 -3.01 -8.37
C PHE A 143 -21.06 -3.07 -7.08
N LEU A 144 -19.75 -3.23 -7.19
CA LEU A 144 -18.86 -3.32 -6.02
C LEU A 144 -18.74 -1.99 -5.27
N SER A 145 -19.00 -0.85 -5.92
CA SER A 145 -18.93 0.49 -5.33
C SER A 145 -19.93 0.70 -4.18
N GLN A 146 -20.95 -0.14 -4.12
CA GLN A 146 -21.99 -0.13 -3.09
C GLN A 146 -21.48 -0.64 -1.74
N TYR A 147 -20.35 -1.34 -1.72
CA TYR A 147 -19.84 -2.01 -0.54
C TYR A 147 -18.69 -1.23 0.10
N ASP A 148 -18.73 -1.16 1.43
CA ASP A 148 -17.69 -0.56 2.26
C ASP A 148 -16.90 -1.67 2.96
N VAL A 149 -15.58 -1.50 2.97
CA VAL A 149 -14.65 -2.46 3.55
C VAL A 149 -13.75 -1.84 4.61
N LYS A 150 -13.29 -2.70 5.50
CA LYS A 150 -12.27 -2.37 6.50
C LYS A 150 -11.16 -3.38 6.47
N ARG A 151 -9.91 -2.89 6.44
CA ARG A 151 -8.73 -3.75 6.44
C ARG A 151 -8.64 -4.56 7.73
N MET A 152 -8.43 -5.87 7.58
CA MET A 152 -8.18 -6.82 8.65
C MET A 152 -6.68 -7.00 8.88
N LYS A 153 -6.29 -7.31 10.12
CA LYS A 153 -4.92 -7.80 10.36
C LYS A 153 -4.84 -9.23 9.89
N GLN A 154 -3.69 -9.64 9.38
CA GLN A 154 -3.45 -11.02 8.92
C GLN A 154 -3.76 -12.07 10.00
N ARG A 155 -3.51 -11.76 11.28
CA ARG A 155 -3.81 -12.66 12.40
C ARG A 155 -5.31 -12.83 12.68
N ASP A 156 -6.13 -11.89 12.20
CA ASP A 156 -7.58 -11.88 12.37
C ASP A 156 -8.26 -12.59 11.18
N TRP A 157 -7.49 -13.02 10.17
CA TRP A 157 -7.97 -13.79 9.02
C TRP A 157 -7.96 -15.29 9.32
N ASP A 158 -9.13 -15.93 9.21
CA ASP A 158 -9.20 -17.39 9.20
C ASP A 158 -8.87 -17.93 7.80
N SER A 159 -7.79 -18.71 7.69
CA SER A 159 -7.39 -19.32 6.42
C SER A 159 -8.32 -20.45 5.97
N ASP A 160 -9.14 -21.01 6.86
CA ASP A 160 -10.14 -21.98 6.47
C ASP A 160 -11.37 -21.27 5.88
N VAL A 161 -11.38 -21.19 4.55
CA VAL A 161 -12.48 -20.65 3.74
C VAL A 161 -13.28 -21.77 3.04
N SER A 162 -13.10 -23.02 3.45
CA SER A 162 -13.66 -24.19 2.74
C SER A 162 -15.19 -24.22 2.70
N ASN A 163 -15.85 -23.57 3.67
CA ASN A 163 -17.30 -23.47 3.77
C ASN A 163 -17.84 -22.14 3.23
N GLU A 164 -16.98 -21.27 2.69
CA GLU A 164 -17.40 -19.97 2.19
C GLU A 164 -17.67 -20.01 0.69
N ARG A 165 -18.80 -19.41 0.31
CA ARG A 165 -19.14 -19.21 -1.09
C ARG A 165 -18.45 -17.93 -1.56
N GLY A 166 -17.73 -18.02 -2.67
CA GLY A 166 -16.94 -16.90 -3.16
C GLY A 166 -16.50 -17.09 -4.59
N VAL A 167 -16.00 -16.00 -5.17
CA VAL A 167 -15.55 -15.90 -6.55
C VAL A 167 -14.16 -15.28 -6.59
N SER A 168 -13.39 -15.61 -7.63
CA SER A 168 -12.07 -15.00 -7.85
C SER A 168 -12.02 -14.36 -9.22
N PHE A 169 -11.36 -13.22 -9.31
CA PHE A 169 -11.02 -12.59 -10.58
C PHE A 169 -9.73 -11.81 -10.50
N ASP A 170 -9.12 -11.65 -11.66
CA ASP A 170 -7.94 -10.84 -11.86
C ASP A 170 -8.26 -9.71 -12.85
N ILE A 171 -7.81 -8.50 -12.51
CA ILE A 171 -7.80 -7.35 -13.41
C ILE A 171 -6.33 -7.08 -13.74
N VAL A 172 -5.98 -7.30 -15.00
CA VAL A 172 -4.65 -7.02 -15.51
C VAL A 172 -4.63 -5.56 -15.93
N ASN A 173 -3.85 -4.77 -15.21
CA ASN A 173 -3.50 -3.40 -15.56
C ASN A 173 -1.99 -3.32 -15.84
N SER A 174 -1.58 -2.36 -16.67
CA SER A 174 -0.17 -2.18 -17.06
C SER A 174 0.77 -1.97 -15.87
N ASP A 175 0.27 -1.34 -14.81
CA ASP A 175 1.08 -0.90 -13.68
C ASP A 175 0.98 -1.86 -12.49
N ARG A 176 -0.25 -2.31 -12.16
CA ARG A 176 -0.53 -3.15 -11.00
C ARG A 176 -1.71 -4.09 -11.24
N PRO A 177 -1.49 -5.40 -11.37
CA PRO A 177 -2.60 -6.34 -11.44
C PRO A 177 -3.33 -6.41 -10.10
N ILE A 178 -4.65 -6.58 -10.17
CA ILE A 178 -5.54 -6.73 -9.03
C ILE A 178 -6.02 -8.17 -9.01
N MET A 179 -5.60 -8.95 -8.02
CA MET A 179 -6.13 -10.30 -7.77
C MET A 179 -7.14 -10.24 -6.63
N ALA A 180 -8.42 -10.42 -6.91
CA ALA A 180 -9.48 -10.37 -5.92
C ALA A 180 -10.07 -11.76 -5.67
N TYR A 181 -10.19 -12.13 -4.39
CA TYR A 181 -10.99 -13.26 -3.94
C TYR A 181 -12.08 -12.73 -3.02
N ILE A 182 -13.33 -12.77 -3.51
CA ILE A 182 -14.49 -12.17 -2.85
C ILE A 182 -15.35 -13.28 -2.27
N MET A 183 -15.61 -13.22 -0.97
CA MET A 183 -16.60 -14.05 -0.26
C MET A 183 -17.73 -13.14 0.25
N GLU A 184 -18.80 -13.76 0.75
CA GLU A 184 -20.01 -13.02 1.17
C GLU A 184 -19.73 -11.96 2.25
N GLU A 185 -18.85 -12.21 3.23
CA GLU A 185 -18.60 -11.28 4.35
C GLU A 185 -17.18 -10.70 4.39
N ARG A 186 -16.28 -11.22 3.55
CA ARG A 186 -14.86 -10.90 3.58
C ARG A 186 -14.23 -11.09 2.22
N LEU A 187 -13.08 -10.47 2.01
CA LEU A 187 -12.37 -10.53 0.74
C LEU A 187 -10.88 -10.39 0.92
N ARG A 188 -10.14 -10.94 -0.03
CA ARG A 188 -8.70 -10.78 -0.18
C ARG A 188 -8.44 -10.06 -1.48
N ILE A 189 -7.78 -8.91 -1.40
CA ILE A 189 -7.29 -8.18 -2.58
C ILE A 189 -5.77 -8.22 -2.52
N ASN A 190 -5.14 -8.83 -3.53
CA ASN A 190 -3.72 -9.08 -3.58
C ASN A 190 -3.24 -9.82 -2.31
N THR A 191 -2.47 -9.14 -1.45
CA THR A 191 -1.96 -9.69 -0.18
C THR A 191 -2.68 -9.16 1.05
N GLU A 192 -3.71 -8.33 0.85
CA GLU A 192 -4.43 -7.64 1.90
C GLU A 192 -5.81 -8.28 2.15
N TYR A 193 -6.23 -8.27 3.41
CA TYR A 193 -7.47 -8.88 3.88
C TYR A 193 -8.43 -7.80 4.32
N TYR A 194 -9.71 -7.96 3.98
CA TYR A 194 -10.75 -7.00 4.21
C TYR A 194 -12.02 -7.69 4.72
N SER A 195 -12.71 -7.04 5.67
CA SER A 195 -14.06 -7.40 6.09
C SER A 195 -15.04 -6.39 5.53
N LEU A 196 -16.22 -6.85 5.11
CA LEU A 196 -17.31 -5.94 4.75
C LEU A 196 -17.90 -5.28 5.99
N VAL A 197 -18.32 -4.03 5.84
CA VAL A 197 -18.86 -3.22 6.95
C VAL A 197 -20.36 -2.96 6.79
N ASN A 198 -20.84 -2.87 5.56
CA ASN A 198 -22.19 -2.42 5.25
C ASN A 198 -23.12 -3.53 4.71
N GLY A 199 -22.73 -4.81 4.78
CA GLY A 199 -23.56 -5.95 4.41
C GLY A 199 -22.75 -7.13 3.88
N SER A 200 -23.44 -8.08 3.26
CA SER A 200 -22.82 -9.20 2.55
C SER A 200 -22.88 -8.94 1.04
N ILE A 201 -21.82 -9.30 0.31
CA ILE A 201 -21.82 -9.22 -1.15
C ILE A 201 -22.76 -10.26 -1.73
N ASP A 202 -23.62 -9.85 -2.66
CA ASP A 202 -24.43 -10.77 -3.46
C ASP A 202 -23.56 -11.51 -4.48
N ILE A 203 -23.03 -12.67 -4.05
CA ILE A 203 -22.21 -13.54 -4.89
C ILE A 203 -23.01 -14.09 -6.08
N ASP A 204 -24.32 -14.30 -5.93
CA ASP A 204 -25.17 -14.80 -7.01
C ASP A 204 -25.29 -13.75 -8.13
N TRP A 205 -25.37 -12.47 -7.78
CA TRP A 205 -25.31 -11.39 -8.77
C TRP A 205 -24.03 -11.45 -9.60
N ILE A 206 -22.85 -11.61 -8.96
CA ILE A 206 -21.57 -11.68 -9.67
C ILE A 206 -21.51 -12.90 -10.59
N ILE A 207 -21.97 -14.06 -10.12
CA ILE A 207 -22.02 -15.28 -10.93
C ILE A 207 -22.94 -15.09 -12.14
N ASN A 208 -24.14 -14.57 -11.94
CA ASN A 208 -25.12 -14.35 -13.01
C ASN A 208 -24.61 -13.33 -14.04
N PHE A 209 -24.03 -12.22 -13.58
CA PHE A 209 -23.42 -11.21 -14.45
C PHE A 209 -22.41 -11.83 -15.42
N ILE A 210 -21.62 -12.79 -14.94
CA ILE A 210 -20.56 -13.40 -15.75
C ILE A 210 -21.12 -14.47 -16.66
N GLU A 211 -22.06 -15.29 -16.20
CA GLU A 211 -22.74 -16.27 -17.04
C GLU A 211 -23.51 -15.61 -18.20
N GLU A 212 -24.04 -14.41 -18.00
CA GLU A 212 -24.74 -13.64 -19.04
C GLU A 212 -23.77 -13.06 -20.07
N ASN A 213 -22.63 -12.52 -19.63
CA ASN A 213 -21.62 -11.92 -20.53
C ASN A 213 -20.66 -12.94 -21.17
N GLN A 214 -20.67 -14.19 -20.71
CA GLN A 214 -19.92 -15.29 -21.35
C GLN A 214 -20.61 -15.84 -22.61
N ARG A 215 -21.94 -15.64 -22.76
CA ARG A 215 -22.74 -16.18 -23.87
C ARG A 215 -22.65 -15.33 -25.14
#